data_AF-A0A9D7MRM6-F1
#
_entry.id   AF-A0A9D7MRM6-F1
#
_cell.length_a   1.000
_cell.length_b   1.000
_cell.length_c   1.000
_cell.angle_alpha   90.00
_cell.angle_beta   90.00
_cell.angle_gamma   90.00
#
_symmetry.space_group_name_H-M   'P 1'
#
loop_
_entity.id
_entity.type
_entity.pdbx_description
1 polymer ?
#
loop_
_entity_poly.entity_id
_entity_poly.type
_entity_poly.pdbx_seq_one_letter_code
_entity_poly.pdbx_strand_id
1 'polypeptide(L)'
;MIFKRMETSYLDKNKREYELTKHVSLAMLDPLALVRLRATGVCDFDIPEALYDIDHAGHYFRRIKSVSISIPCIAGPYTSISAKLSLVITDRKEC
;
A
#
# COMPACT_ATOMS: atom_id res chain seq x y z
N MET A 1 9.31 4.90 37.32
CA MET A 1 9.08 6.23 36.70
C MET A 1 8.99 6.20 35.17
N ILE A 2 9.78 5.39 34.45
CA ILE A 2 9.82 5.40 32.97
C ILE A 2 8.53 4.89 32.31
N PHE A 3 7.91 3.84 32.87
CA PHE A 3 6.65 3.28 32.36
C PHE A 3 5.51 4.31 32.35
N LYS A 4 5.36 5.05 33.46
CA LYS A 4 4.33 6.08 33.60
C LYS A 4 4.53 7.22 32.58
N ARG A 5 5.78 7.57 32.26
CA ARG A 5 6.12 8.56 31.22
C ARG A 5 5.85 8.05 29.80
N MET A 6 6.04 6.75 29.56
CA MET A 6 5.69 6.10 28.30
C MET A 6 4.17 6.03 28.10
N GLU A 7 3.41 5.65 29.13
CA GLU A 7 1.94 5.60 29.10
C GLU A 7 1.34 6.99 28.82
N THR A 8 1.79 8.02 29.53
CA THR A 8 1.30 9.39 29.30
C THR A 8 1.60 9.85 27.87
N SER A 9 2.78 9.51 27.33
CA SER A 9 3.15 9.85 25.95
C SER A 9 2.34 9.08 24.90
N TYR A 10 1.96 7.84 25.19
CA TYR A 10 1.13 7.04 24.29
C TYR A 10 -0.30 7.57 24.24
N LEU A 11 -0.88 7.90 25.40
CA LEU A 11 -2.23 8.46 25.50
C LEU A 11 -2.33 9.84 24.84
N ASP A 12 -1.29 10.67 24.95
CA ASP A 12 -1.24 11.99 24.29
C ASP A 12 -1.14 11.91 22.76
N LYS A 13 -0.41 10.92 22.25
CA LYS A 13 -0.19 10.69 20.81
C LYS A 13 -1.29 9.87 20.14
N ASN A 14 -2.12 9.18 20.93
CA ASN A 14 -3.23 8.37 20.42
C ASN A 14 -4.42 9.27 20.04
N LYS A 15 -4.23 10.06 18.97
CA LYS A 15 -5.28 10.86 18.34
C LYS A 15 -5.91 10.04 17.22
N ARG A 16 -7.15 10.38 16.87
CA ARG A 16 -7.86 9.75 15.74
C ARG A 16 -7.12 10.08 14.44
N GLU A 17 -6.43 9.09 13.88
CA GLU A 17 -5.79 9.22 12.57
C GLU A 17 -6.84 9.09 11.46
N TYR A 18 -6.66 9.82 10.36
CA TYR A 18 -7.51 9.68 9.18
C TYR A 18 -7.12 8.43 8.40
N GLU A 19 -8.09 7.56 8.16
CA GLU A 19 -7.89 6.35 7.37
C GLU A 19 -8.38 6.60 5.94
N LEU A 20 -7.46 6.55 4.98
CA LEU A 20 -7.76 6.69 3.56
C LEU A 20 -7.62 5.33 2.88
N THR A 21 -8.63 4.98 2.08
CA THR A 21 -8.58 3.80 1.20
C THR A 21 -8.56 4.28 -0.24
N LYS A 22 -7.50 3.92 -0.97
CA LYS A 22 -7.39 4.21 -2.40
C LYS A 22 -7.19 2.92 -3.19
N HIS A 23 -8.02 2.72 -4.21
CA HIS A 23 -7.84 1.64 -5.17
C HIS A 23 -6.97 2.14 -6.32
N VAL A 24 -5.82 1.49 -6.54
CA VAL A 24 -4.91 1.80 -7.64
C VAL A 24 -4.89 0.61 -8.59
N SER A 25 -5.20 0.86 -9.85
CA SER A 25 -5.15 -0.16 -10.89
C SER A 25 -3.76 -0.20 -11.52
N LEU A 26 -3.12 -1.37 -11.51
CA LEU A 26 -1.80 -1.54 -12.12
C LEU A 26 -1.80 -1.23 -13.63
N ALA A 27 -2.93 -1.48 -14.31
CA ALA A 27 -3.10 -1.11 -15.72
C ALA A 27 -3.04 0.41 -15.98
N MET A 28 -3.46 1.24 -15.02
CA MET A 28 -3.44 2.70 -15.13
C MET A 28 -2.12 3.29 -14.64
N LEU A 29 -1.50 2.63 -13.66
CA LEU A 29 -0.22 3.03 -13.10
C LEU A 29 0.94 2.68 -14.04
N ASP A 30 1.06 1.41 -14.43
CA ASP A 30 2.11 0.91 -15.31
C ASP A 30 1.60 -0.26 -16.17
N PRO A 31 1.15 0.01 -17.41
CA PRO A 31 0.65 -1.05 -18.29
C PRO A 31 1.75 -2.03 -18.71
N LEU A 32 3.03 -1.62 -18.71
CA LEU A 32 4.15 -2.49 -19.09
C LEU A 32 4.42 -3.53 -17.98
N ALA A 33 4.34 -3.13 -16.71
CA ALA A 33 4.42 -4.03 -15.57
C ALA A 33 3.31 -5.09 -15.61
N LEU A 34 2.10 -4.73 -16.06
CA LEU A 34 1.00 -5.68 -16.23
C LEU A 34 1.31 -6.72 -17.33
N VAL A 35 1.87 -6.28 -18.45
CA VAL A 35 2.28 -7.17 -19.54
C VAL A 35 3.39 -8.10 -19.07
N ARG A 36 4.38 -7.59 -18.33
CA ARG A 36 5.43 -8.40 -17.71
C ARG A 36 4.85 -9.43 -16.75
N LEU A 37 3.95 -9.03 -15.85
CA LEU A 37 3.30 -9.94 -14.92
C LEU A 37 2.58 -11.09 -15.66
N ARG A 38 1.93 -10.81 -16.79
CA ARG A 38 1.28 -11.84 -17.61
C ARG A 38 2.28 -12.77 -18.30
N ALA A 39 3.42 -12.25 -18.74
CA ALA A 39 4.42 -13.00 -19.49
C ALA A 39 5.35 -13.83 -18.60
N THR A 40 5.81 -13.28 -17.48
CA THR A 40 6.83 -13.90 -16.60
C THR A 40 6.25 -14.38 -15.27
N GLY A 41 5.05 -13.94 -14.89
CA GLY A 41 4.44 -14.25 -13.59
C GLY A 41 4.94 -13.40 -12.43
N VAL A 42 5.86 -12.46 -12.67
CA VAL A 42 6.43 -11.58 -11.63
C VAL A 42 6.51 -10.14 -12.17
N CYS A 43 6.18 -9.17 -11.32
CA CYS A 43 6.40 -7.76 -11.61
C CYS A 43 6.73 -6.97 -10.34
N ASP A 44 7.57 -5.97 -10.51
CA ASP A 44 7.81 -4.91 -9.53
C ASP A 44 7.07 -3.66 -9.98
N PHE A 45 6.42 -2.98 -9.04
CA PHE A 45 5.74 -1.71 -9.29
C PHE A 45 5.98 -0.76 -8.13
N ASP A 46 6.06 0.53 -8.45
CA ASP A 46 6.19 1.61 -7.48
C ASP A 46 4.91 2.44 -7.48
N ILE A 47 4.37 2.74 -6.31
CA ILE A 47 3.22 3.64 -6.18
C ILE A 47 3.77 5.01 -5.77
N PRO A 48 3.82 5.98 -6.69
CA PRO A 48 4.36 7.30 -6.39
C PRO A 48 3.49 8.04 -5.37
N GLU A 49 4.11 8.79 -4.47
CA GLU A 49 3.42 9.61 -3.47
C GLU A 49 2.47 10.64 -4.12
N ALA A 50 2.82 11.14 -5.31
CA ALA A 50 2.01 12.06 -6.09
C ALA A 50 0.59 11.54 -6.37
N LEU A 51 0.41 10.21 -6.51
CA LEU A 51 -0.93 9.63 -6.66
C LEU A 51 -1.80 9.91 -5.44
N TYR A 52 -1.24 9.90 -4.24
CA TYR A 52 -1.99 10.19 -3.02
C TYR A 52 -2.18 11.69 -2.80
N ASP A 53 -1.25 12.52 -3.29
CA ASP A 53 -1.33 13.97 -3.16
C ASP A 53 -2.44 14.59 -4.02
N ILE A 54 -2.61 14.10 -5.26
CA ILE A 54 -3.67 14.57 -6.18
C ILE A 54 -5.07 14.36 -5.57
N ASP A 55 -5.27 13.24 -4.88
CA ASP A 55 -6.58 12.88 -4.33
C ASP A 55 -6.86 13.66 -3.04
N HIS A 56 -5.82 13.85 -2.22
CA HIS A 56 -5.90 14.41 -0.88
C HIS A 56 -4.70 15.32 -0.66
N ALA A 57 -4.82 16.57 -1.12
CA ALA A 57 -3.80 17.60 -0.99
C ALA A 57 -3.58 17.96 0.49
N GLY A 58 -2.32 18.04 0.92
CA GLY A 58 -1.94 18.50 2.26
C GLY A 58 -1.89 17.42 3.36
N HIS A 59 -2.11 16.15 3.02
CA HIS A 59 -1.83 15.05 3.94
C HIS A 59 -0.35 14.72 3.95
N TYR A 60 0.31 14.97 5.08
CA TYR A 60 1.72 14.68 5.33
C TYR A 60 1.84 13.52 6.36
N PHE A 61 2.99 12.85 6.42
CA PHE A 61 3.22 11.64 7.27
C PHE A 61 2.19 10.51 7.08
N ARG A 62 1.95 10.09 5.83
CA ARG A 62 1.06 8.95 5.55
C ARG A 62 1.73 7.63 5.94
N ARG A 63 0.98 6.73 6.59
CA ARG A 63 1.43 5.37 6.93
C ARG A 63 0.48 4.35 6.32
N ILE A 64 1.04 3.30 5.74
CA ILE A 64 0.25 2.21 5.17
C ILE A 64 -0.27 1.34 6.32
N LYS A 65 -1.59 1.28 6.48
CA LYS A 65 -2.24 0.42 7.50
C LYS A 65 -2.42 -1.02 7.01
N SER A 66 -2.91 -1.18 5.78
CA SER A 66 -3.20 -2.47 5.17
C SER A 66 -3.13 -2.36 3.65
N VAL A 67 -2.75 -3.45 2.99
CA VAL A 67 -2.74 -3.57 1.53
C VAL A 67 -3.59 -4.79 1.17
N SER A 68 -4.48 -4.63 0.20
CA SER A 68 -5.32 -5.71 -0.34
C SER A 68 -5.24 -5.68 -1.85
N ILE A 69 -5.17 -6.86 -2.46
CA ILE A 69 -5.03 -7.02 -3.91
C ILE A 69 -6.28 -7.71 -4.44
N SER A 70 -6.80 -7.20 -5.54
CA SER A 70 -7.88 -7.85 -6.29
C SER A 70 -7.35 -8.21 -7.68
N ILE A 71 -7.41 -9.50 -8.03
CA ILE A 71 -6.95 -10.01 -9.32
C ILE A 71 -8.18 -10.36 -10.17
N PRO A 72 -8.57 -9.50 -11.13
CA PRO A 72 -9.64 -9.84 -12.06
C PRO A 72 -9.10 -10.82 -13.10
N CYS A 73 -9.32 -12.12 -12.89
CA CYS A 73 -8.97 -13.16 -13.85
C CYS A 73 -10.07 -14.21 -13.99
N ILE A 74 -10.16 -14.79 -15.18
CA ILE A 74 -11.05 -15.92 -15.44
C ILE A 74 -10.35 -17.18 -14.91
N ALA A 75 -10.67 -17.55 -13.68
CA ALA A 75 -10.28 -18.83 -13.11
C ALA A 75 -11.29 -19.91 -13.53
N GLY A 76 -10.79 -21.07 -13.97
CA GLY A 76 -11.65 -22.23 -14.20
C GLY A 76 -12.30 -22.73 -12.89
N PRO A 77 -13.38 -23.52 -12.97
CA PRO A 77 -14.03 -24.07 -11.78
C PRO A 77 -13.02 -24.84 -10.92
N TYR A 78 -13.10 -24.65 -9.60
CA TYR A 78 -12.24 -25.27 -8.59
C TYR A 78 -10.74 -24.90 -8.63
N THR A 79 -10.35 -23.82 -9.32
CA THR A 79 -8.97 -23.29 -9.27
C THR A 79 -8.83 -22.18 -8.23
N SER A 80 -7.82 -22.29 -7.37
CA SER A 80 -7.39 -21.21 -6.49
C SER A 80 -6.28 -20.39 -7.15
N ILE A 81 -6.35 -19.07 -7.02
CA ILE A 81 -5.33 -18.17 -7.55
C ILE A 81 -4.31 -17.94 -6.44
N SER A 82 -3.11 -18.50 -6.60
CA SER A 82 -2.00 -18.24 -5.69
C SER A 82 -1.26 -16.97 -6.12
N ALA A 83 -1.20 -16.00 -5.21
CA ALA A 83 -0.44 -14.77 -5.41
C ALA A 83 0.38 -14.47 -4.16
N LYS A 84 1.59 -13.98 -4.36
CA LYS A 84 2.48 -13.52 -3.29
C LYS A 84 2.79 -12.05 -3.52
N LEU A 85 2.55 -11.24 -2.50
CA LEU A 85 3.02 -9.86 -2.46
C LEU A 85 4.18 -9.77 -1.46
N SER A 86 5.22 -9.05 -1.85
CA SER A 86 6.38 -8.80 -1.00
C SER A 86 6.80 -7.35 -1.18
N LEU A 87 7.10 -6.71 -0.06
CA LEU A 87 7.60 -5.34 -0.06
C LEU A 87 9.10 -5.40 -0.35
N VAL A 88 9.51 -4.84 -1.49
CA VAL A 88 10.90 -4.92 -1.99
C VAL A 88 11.78 -3.89 -1.29
N ILE A 89 11.28 -2.65 -1.13
CA ILE A 89 12.02 -1.55 -0.51
C ILE A 89 11.09 -0.83 0.47
N THR A 90 11.56 -0.66 1.71
CA THR A 90 11.02 0.36 2.62
C THR A 90 11.84 1.62 2.40
N ASP A 91 11.44 2.45 1.45
CA ASP A 91 12.01 3.78 1.35
C ASP A 91 11.30 4.62 2.40
N ARG A 92 11.89 4.72 3.61
CA ARG A 92 11.54 5.83 4.49
C ARG A 92 12.11 7.06 3.81
N LYS A 93 11.37 7.67 2.87
CA LYS A 93 11.67 9.04 2.47
C LYS A 93 11.48 9.88 3.72
N GLU A 94 12.60 10.14 4.39
CA GLU A 94 12.72 11.06 5.51
C GLU A 94 12.14 12.39 5.05
N CYS A 95 10.98 12.75 5.60
CA CYS A 95 10.58 14.14 5.75
C CYS A 95 11.36 14.74 6.91
#